data_AF-A0A819X434-F1
#
_entry.id   AF-A0A819X434-F1
#
_cell.length_a   1.000
_cell.length_b   1.000
_cell.length_c   1.000
_cell.angle_alpha   90.00
_cell.angle_beta   90.00
_cell.angle_gamma   90.00
#
_symmetry.space_group_name_H-M   'P 1'
#
loop_
_entity.id
_entity.type
_entity.pdbx_description
1 polymer ?
#
loop_
_entity_poly.entity_id
_entity_poly.type
_entity_poly.pdbx_seq_one_letter_code
_entity_poly.pdbx_strand_id
1 'polypeptide(L)'
;MFHINFNSKLNPKECFYYEEPQNESNPNKHPFIFDTKRPFLLVNIGSGISILHVDSERNYRRITGTSIGDGTFLGLCCLLTGCSSYDEAIQLATERDSTKVDKLVKDIYGGDYERFGLPGHIVAS
;
A
#
# COMPACT_ATOMS: atom_id res chain seq x y z
N MET A 1 17.51 13.37 3.38
CA MET A 1 17.04 13.94 4.67
C MET A 1 15.53 14.05 4.57
N PHE A 2 14.78 13.14 5.19
CA PHE A 2 13.32 13.12 5.11
C PHE A 2 12.77 14.35 5.86
N HIS A 3 12.27 15.34 5.14
CA HIS A 3 11.55 16.49 5.71
C HIS A 3 10.05 16.23 5.59
N ILE A 4 9.53 15.32 6.43
CA ILE A 4 8.09 15.25 6.67
C ILE A 4 7.86 15.95 8.00
N ASN A 5 7.65 17.26 7.95
CA ASN A 5 7.16 18.03 9.08
C ASN A 5 5.63 17.92 9.08
N PHE A 6 5.07 16.89 9.70
CA PHE A 6 3.64 16.82 9.97
C PHE A 6 3.28 17.91 10.97
N ASN A 7 2.99 19.11 10.46
CA ASN A 7 2.49 20.18 11.29
C ASN A 7 0.97 20.13 11.26
N SER A 8 0.41 19.16 11.99
CA SER A 8 -1.05 18.97 12.13
C SER A 8 -1.77 20.21 12.68
N LYS A 9 -1.04 21.17 13.28
CA LYS A 9 -1.57 22.48 13.69
C LYS A 9 -1.69 23.49 12.54
N LEU A 10 -0.83 23.41 11.52
CA LEU A 10 -0.91 24.27 10.33
C LEU A 10 -1.87 23.71 9.27
N ASN A 11 -1.95 22.38 9.14
CA ASN A 11 -2.87 21.73 8.22
C ASN A 11 -3.53 20.48 8.84
N PRO A 12 -4.65 20.65 9.57
CA PRO A 12 -5.32 19.53 10.24
C PRO A 12 -5.94 18.48 9.30
N LYS A 13 -5.94 18.73 7.98
CA LYS A 13 -6.42 17.78 6.95
C LYS A 13 -5.30 17.06 6.22
N GLU A 14 -4.04 17.31 6.56
CA GLU A 14 -2.87 16.73 5.89
C GLU A 14 -2.80 15.20 6.06
N CYS A 15 -3.14 14.71 7.26
CA CYS A 15 -3.27 13.28 7.54
C CYS A 15 -4.74 12.86 7.52
N PHE A 16 -5.02 11.66 7.00
CA PHE A 16 -6.37 11.10 6.93
C PHE A 16 -6.32 9.57 6.89
N TYR A 17 -7.46 8.95 7.12
CA TYR A 17 -7.68 7.52 6.92
C TYR A 17 -9.05 7.28 6.25
N TYR A 18 -9.26 6.09 5.71
CA TYR A 18 -10.55 5.64 5.22
C TYR A 18 -11.17 4.69 6.24
N GLU A 19 -12.36 5.00 6.73
CA GLU A 19 -13.20 4.10 7.52
C GLU A 19 -13.87 3.12 6.54
N GLU A 20 -13.70 1.81 6.76
CA GLU A 20 -14.14 0.74 5.85
C GLU A 20 -13.53 0.84 4.42
N PRO A 21 -12.21 0.70 4.26
CA PRO A 21 -11.55 0.88 2.95
C PRO A 21 -11.98 -0.11 1.86
N GLN A 22 -12.69 -1.19 2.23
CA GLN A 22 -13.25 -2.17 1.30
C GLN A 22 -14.57 -1.69 0.65
N ASN A 23 -15.21 -0.65 1.19
CA ASN A 23 -16.46 -0.11 0.66
C ASN A 23 -16.18 0.95 -0.40
N GLU A 24 -16.01 0.50 -1.65
CA GLU A 24 -15.68 1.38 -2.79
C GLU A 24 -16.82 2.33 -3.18
N SER A 25 -18.07 2.04 -2.79
CA SER A 25 -19.24 2.84 -3.19
C SER A 25 -19.34 4.17 -2.46
N ASN A 26 -18.78 4.26 -1.24
CA ASN A 26 -18.74 5.49 -0.46
C ASN A 26 -17.48 5.49 0.44
N PRO A 27 -16.32 5.91 -0.09
CA PRO A 27 -15.08 5.92 0.68
C PRO A 27 -15.17 6.99 1.78
N ASN A 28 -15.44 6.55 3.01
CA ASN A 28 -15.57 7.41 4.18
C ASN A 28 -14.18 7.91 4.60
N LYS A 29 -13.77 9.06 4.08
CA LYS A 29 -12.48 9.69 4.38
C LYS A 29 -12.58 10.57 5.64
N HIS A 30 -11.76 10.29 6.64
CA HIS A 30 -11.72 11.03 7.90
C HIS A 30 -10.38 11.73 8.10
N PRO A 31 -10.36 13.00 8.53
CA PRO A 31 -9.12 13.64 8.94
C PRO A 31 -8.53 12.91 10.15
N PHE A 32 -7.21 12.80 10.18
CA PHE A 32 -6.47 12.20 11.28
C PHE A 32 -5.60 13.26 11.94
N ILE A 33 -5.85 13.55 13.21
CA ILE A 33 -4.98 14.45 13.98
C ILE A 33 -3.75 13.64 14.38
N PHE A 34 -2.68 13.80 13.60
CA PHE A 34 -1.43 13.11 13.83
C PHE A 34 -0.68 13.72 15.03
N ASP A 35 -0.46 12.89 16.05
CA ASP A 35 0.32 13.22 17.25
C ASP A 35 1.77 12.73 17.08
N THR A 36 2.67 13.64 16.72
CA THR A 36 4.10 13.35 16.50
C THR A 36 4.83 12.89 17.76
N LYS A 37 4.21 12.96 18.95
CA LYS A 37 4.81 12.52 20.22
C LYS A 37 4.67 11.02 20.48
N ARG A 38 3.84 10.32 19.70
CA ARG A 38 3.66 8.87 19.81
C ARG A 38 4.52 8.17 18.76
N PRO A 39 5.04 6.97 19.07
CA PRO A 39 5.82 6.22 18.09
C PRO A 39 4.94 5.80 16.91
N PHE A 40 5.51 5.82 15.71
CA PHE A 40 4.83 5.40 14.49
C PHE A 40 5.79 4.76 13.49
N LEU A 41 5.20 4.05 12.53
CA LEU A 41 5.92 3.57 11.35
C LEU A 41 5.70 4.55 10.20
N LEU A 42 6.80 5.03 9.62
CA LEU A 42 6.77 5.75 8.36
C LEU A 42 7.16 4.79 7.25
N VAL A 43 6.21 4.50 6.37
CA VAL A 43 6.42 3.69 5.16
C VAL A 43 6.52 4.64 3.98
N ASN A 44 7.73 4.90 3.50
CA ASN A 44 7.97 5.73 2.33
C ASN A 44 8.01 4.86 1.07
N ILE A 45 6.99 4.99 0.24
CA ILE A 45 6.87 4.29 -1.05
C ILE A 45 7.41 5.22 -2.16
N GLY A 46 8.36 4.71 -2.93
CA GLY A 46 8.88 5.32 -4.15
C GLY A 46 9.40 4.20 -5.06
N SER A 47 10.51 4.41 -5.78
CA SER A 47 11.08 3.35 -6.65
C SER A 47 11.30 2.02 -5.92
N GLY A 48 11.70 2.09 -4.65
CA GLY A 48 11.58 1.01 -3.66
C GLY A 48 10.92 1.55 -2.38
N ILE A 49 10.82 0.72 -1.35
CA ILE A 49 10.16 1.07 -0.09
C ILE A 49 11.18 1.14 1.05
N SER A 50 11.09 2.19 1.86
CA SER A 50 11.81 2.29 3.14
C SER A 50 10.83 2.36 4.30
N ILE A 51 11.05 1.53 5.32
CA ILE A 51 10.23 1.48 6.53
C ILE A 51 11.08 1.99 7.69
N LEU A 52 10.60 3.06 8.33
CA LEU A 52 11.24 3.70 9.47
C LEU A 52 10.38 3.52 10.72
N HIS A 53 11.03 3.19 11.83
CA HIS A 53 10.45 3.36 13.16
C HIS A 53 10.83 4.76 13.65
N VAL A 54 9.82 5.56 13.99
CA VAL A 54 9.98 6.93 14.47
C VAL A 54 9.51 6.97 15.91
N ASP A 55 10.45 7.12 16.83
CA ASP A 55 10.18 7.28 18.27
C ASP A 55 9.89 8.74 18.61
N SER A 56 10.56 9.69 17.95
CA SER A 56 10.30 11.14 18.03
C SER A 56 10.89 11.88 16.82
N GLU A 57 10.64 13.18 16.70
CA GLU A 57 11.13 14.03 15.60
C GLU A 57 12.63 13.90 15.31
N ARG A 58 13.44 13.66 16.35
CA ARG A 58 14.91 13.51 16.23
C ARG A 58 15.41 12.10 16.51
N ASN A 59 14.53 11.16 16.84
CA ASN A 59 14.87 9.77 17.10
C ASN A 59 14.08 8.87 16.16
N TYR A 60 14.73 8.42 15.10
CA TYR A 60 14.16 7.50 14.14
C TYR A 60 15.26 6.63 13.54
N ARG A 61 14.87 5.46 13.09
CA ARG A 61 15.76 4.53 12.38
C ARG A 61 15.02 3.83 11.27
N ARG A 62 15.72 3.60 10.14
CA ARG A 62 15.23 2.68 9.11
C ARG A 62 15.31 1.27 9.66
N ILE A 63 14.16 0.62 9.81
CA ILE A 63 14.09 -0.74 10.37
C ILE A 63 14.20 -1.80 9.28
N THR A 64 13.70 -1.52 8.08
CA THR A 64 13.82 -2.39 6.91
C THR A 64 13.40 -1.64 5.64
N GLY A 65 13.32 -2.35 4.53
CA GLY A 65 12.61 -1.94 3.33
C GLY A 65 12.58 -3.07 2.31
N THR A 66 11.99 -2.81 1.15
CA THR A 66 11.93 -3.75 0.03
C THR A 66 12.28 -3.02 -1.26
N SER A 67 12.91 -3.73 -2.20
CA SER A 67 13.12 -3.22 -3.56
C SER A 67 11.84 -3.27 -4.40
N ILE A 68 10.78 -3.93 -3.93
CA ILE A 68 9.47 -4.01 -4.58
C ILE A 68 8.66 -2.76 -4.22
N GLY A 69 8.73 -1.74 -5.07
CA GLY A 69 7.98 -0.49 -4.96
C GLY A 69 7.44 -0.02 -6.30
N ASP A 70 7.23 1.28 -6.47
CA ASP A 70 6.65 1.87 -7.68
C ASP A 70 7.52 1.66 -8.91
N GLY A 71 8.84 1.56 -8.72
CA GLY A 71 9.78 1.27 -9.81
C GLY A 71 9.60 -0.17 -10.33
N THR A 72 9.27 -1.11 -9.44
CA THR A 72 8.93 -2.48 -9.82
C THR A 72 7.57 -2.54 -10.48
N PHE A 73 6.55 -1.87 -9.92
CA PHE A 73 5.23 -1.79 -10.53
C PHE A 73 5.29 -1.21 -11.94
N LEU A 74 5.80 0.02 -12.10
CA LEU A 74 5.86 0.68 -13.39
C LEU A 74 6.75 -0.08 -14.38
N GLY A 75 7.92 -0.55 -13.94
CA GLY A 75 8.84 -1.32 -14.80
C GLY A 75 8.20 -2.60 -15.34
N LEU A 76 7.51 -3.37 -14.49
CA LEU A 76 6.81 -4.58 -14.91
C LEU A 76 5.62 -4.27 -15.80
N CYS A 77 4.81 -3.25 -15.48
CA CYS A 77 3.70 -2.81 -16.33
C CYS A 77 4.21 -2.44 -17.73
N CYS A 78 5.25 -1.60 -17.83
CA CYS A 78 5.83 -1.23 -19.12
C CYS A 78 6.28 -2.44 -19.93
N LEU A 79 6.94 -3.41 -19.30
CA LEU A 79 7.43 -4.62 -19.97
C LEU A 79 6.30 -5.57 -20.41
N LEU A 80 5.25 -5.72 -19.62
CA LEU A 80 4.20 -6.72 -19.82
C LEU A 80 3.02 -6.20 -20.65
N THR A 81 2.74 -4.90 -20.60
CA THR A 81 1.58 -4.29 -21.26
C THR A 81 1.96 -3.30 -22.35
N GLY A 82 3.21 -2.84 -22.37
CA GLY A 82 3.67 -1.80 -23.30
C GLY A 82 3.28 -0.38 -22.90
N CYS A 83 2.70 -0.17 -21.71
CA CYS A 83 2.39 1.18 -21.24
C CYS A 83 3.66 2.02 -21.09
N SER A 84 3.51 3.33 -21.22
CA SER A 84 4.62 4.30 -21.27
C SER A 84 4.63 5.31 -20.12
N SER A 85 3.57 5.31 -19.30
CA SER A 85 3.41 6.23 -18.18
C SER A 85 2.77 5.56 -16.97
N TYR A 86 2.96 6.17 -15.80
CA TYR A 86 2.35 5.69 -14.56
C TYR A 86 0.82 5.75 -14.61
N ASP A 87 0.24 6.83 -15.12
CA ASP A 87 -1.21 7.00 -15.23
C ASP A 87 -1.84 5.94 -16.14
N GLU A 88 -1.19 5.63 -17.26
CA GLU A 88 -1.62 4.55 -18.16
C GLU A 88 -1.57 3.18 -17.46
N ALA A 89 -0.51 2.91 -16.68
CA ALA A 89 -0.41 1.68 -15.90
C ALA A 89 -1.55 1.55 -14.87
N ILE A 90 -1.91 2.63 -14.18
CA ILE A 90 -3.03 2.65 -13.22
C ILE A 90 -4.37 2.46 -13.92
N GLN A 91 -4.59 3.12 -15.05
CA GLN A 91 -5.81 2.94 -15.84
C GLN A 91 -5.97 1.48 -16.26
N LEU A 92 -4.90 0.88 -16.81
CA LEU A 92 -4.89 -0.54 -17.19
C LEU A 92 -5.15 -1.44 -15.99
N ALA A 93 -4.60 -1.16 -14.81
CA ALA A 93 -4.84 -1.97 -13.61
C ALA A 93 -6.29 -1.89 -13.13
N THR A 94 -6.94 -0.73 -13.26
CA THR A 94 -8.32 -0.50 -12.78
C THR A 94 -9.37 -1.27 -13.60
N GLU A 95 -9.11 -1.49 -14.89
CA GLU A 95 -10.06 -2.14 -15.81
C GLU A 95 -9.90 -3.68 -15.89
N ARG A 96 -8.93 -4.26 -15.17
CA ARG A 96 -8.53 -5.66 -15.33
C ARG A 96 -8.76 -6.45 -14.06
N ASP A 97 -8.86 -7.76 -14.24
CA ASP A 97 -9.13 -8.73 -13.18
C ASP A 97 -7.86 -9.55 -12.93
N SER A 98 -7.24 -9.36 -11.76
CA SER A 98 -5.98 -10.02 -11.42
C SER A 98 -6.14 -11.54 -11.26
N THR A 99 -7.35 -12.03 -10.97
CA THR A 99 -7.64 -13.47 -10.77
C THR A 99 -7.49 -14.30 -12.06
N LYS A 100 -7.33 -13.64 -13.21
CA LYS A 100 -6.99 -14.29 -14.49
C LYS A 100 -5.51 -14.65 -14.62
N VAL A 101 -4.67 -14.10 -13.75
CA VAL A 101 -3.21 -14.31 -13.74
C VAL A 101 -2.78 -14.93 -12.41
N ASP A 102 -3.29 -14.39 -11.29
CA ASP A 102 -3.01 -14.86 -9.94
C ASP A 102 -3.61 -16.26 -9.72
N LYS A 103 -2.89 -17.12 -9.00
CA LYS A 103 -3.46 -18.37 -8.46
C LYS A 103 -3.99 -18.12 -7.06
N LEU A 104 -5.27 -18.40 -6.87
CA LEU A 104 -5.95 -18.24 -5.58
C LEU A 104 -5.85 -19.52 -4.74
N VAL A 105 -6.08 -19.41 -3.43
CA VAL A 105 -6.11 -20.58 -2.52
C VAL A 105 -7.10 -21.64 -3.00
N LYS A 106 -8.28 -21.23 -3.47
CA LYS A 106 -9.28 -22.16 -4.01
C LYS A 106 -8.81 -22.90 -5.27
N ASP A 107 -7.89 -22.33 -6.04
CA ASP A 107 -7.36 -22.99 -7.25
C ASP A 107 -6.37 -24.12 -6.90
N ILE A 108 -5.83 -24.09 -5.67
CA ILE A 108 -4.97 -25.14 -5.12
C ILE A 108 -5.77 -26.17 -4.30
N TYR A 109 -6.66 -25.69 -3.43
CA TYR A 109 -7.35 -26.51 -2.42
C TYR A 109 -8.82 -26.82 -2.75
N GLY A 110 -9.37 -26.28 -3.84
CA GLY A 110 -10.78 -26.45 -4.21
C GLY A 110 -11.77 -25.63 -3.37
N GLY A 111 -11.29 -24.78 -2.47
CA GLY A 111 -12.08 -23.99 -1.53
C GLY A 111 -11.19 -23.26 -0.53
N ASP A 112 -11.71 -23.00 0.67
CA ASP A 112 -10.91 -22.45 1.77
C ASP A 112 -9.87 -23.45 2.26
N TYR A 113 -8.71 -22.96 2.70
CA TYR A 113 -7.75 -23.79 3.43
C TYR A 113 -8.00 -23.65 4.94
N GLU A 114 -9.01 -24.40 5.41
CA GLU A 114 -9.58 -24.31 6.75
C GLU A 114 -8.56 -24.47 7.88
N ARG A 115 -7.57 -25.37 7.70
CA ARG A 115 -6.57 -25.68 8.73
C ARG A 115 -5.85 -24.44 9.26
N PHE A 116 -5.62 -23.46 8.39
CA PHE A 116 -4.95 -22.20 8.74
C PHE A 116 -5.87 -20.99 8.57
N GLY A 117 -7.17 -21.21 8.35
CA GLY A 117 -8.16 -20.14 8.17
C GLY A 117 -7.87 -19.23 6.98
N LEU A 118 -7.37 -19.78 5.87
CA LEU A 118 -7.09 -19.01 4.66
C LEU A 118 -8.29 -19.07 3.71
N PRO A 119 -9.00 -17.94 3.46
CA PRO A 119 -10.14 -17.93 2.55
C PRO A 119 -9.72 -18.26 1.11
N GLY A 120 -10.56 -18.95 0.37
CA GLY A 120 -10.28 -19.42 -0.99
C GLY A 120 -10.04 -18.30 -2.00
N HIS A 121 -10.49 -17.07 -1.72
CA HIS A 121 -10.34 -15.92 -2.61
C HIS A 121 -9.02 -15.16 -2.47
N ILE A 122 -8.16 -15.51 -1.49
CA ILE A 122 -6.86 -14.83 -1.35
C ILE A 122 -5.84 -15.39 -2.35
N VAL A 123 -4.89 -14.55 -2.77
CA VAL A 123 -3.79 -14.93 -3.66
C VAL A 123 -2.84 -15.89 -2.94
N ALA A 124 -2.50 -16.99 -3.60
CA ALA A 124 -1.54 -17.99 -3.15
C ALA A 124 -0.21 -17.91 -3.91
N SER A 125 -0.23 -17.57 -5.21
CA SER A 125 0.95 -17.37 -6.05
C SER A 125 0.71 -16.44 -7.23
#